data_AF-A6MKY6-F1
#
_entry.id   AF-A6MKY6-F1
#
_cell.length_a   1.000
_cell.length_b   1.000
_cell.length_c   1.000
_cell.angle_alpha   90.00
_cell.angle_beta   90.00
_cell.angle_gamma   90.00
#
_symmetry.space_group_name_H-M   'P 1'
#
loop_
_entity.id
_entity.type
_entity.pdbx_description
1 polymer ?
#
loop_
_entity_poly.entity_id
_entity_poly.type
_entity_poly.pdbx_seq_one_letter_code
_entity_poly.pdbx_strand_id
1 'polypeptide(L)'
;RCVCKMPYECGSSLDVCAQDERSKRILPLTVCKLHVLHCQGRNYTLTGMDSCTLPASAEKACGACPLWGKCDAESSKCVCREASECEEEGFSICVEMNGKEQTMSECEVGALRCTGRSISVISIKPCAVPTQ
;
A
#
# COMPACT_ATOMS: atom_id res chain seq x y z
N ARG A 1 -20.57 3.00 17.88
CA ARG A 1 -20.67 2.03 16.78
C ARG A 1 -19.67 2.45 15.71
N CYS A 2 -18.72 1.60 15.34
CA CYS A 2 -17.79 1.88 14.25
C CYS A 2 -18.50 1.69 12.90
N VAL A 3 -18.27 2.59 11.94
CA VAL A 3 -18.80 2.51 10.58
C VAL A 3 -17.66 2.57 9.58
N CYS A 4 -17.84 1.91 8.43
CA CYS A 4 -16.87 1.97 7.34
C CYS A 4 -16.82 3.39 6.78
N LYS A 5 -15.61 3.91 6.54
CA LYS A 5 -15.41 5.12 5.73
C LYS A 5 -15.85 4.87 4.28
N MET A 6 -15.99 5.92 3.50
CA MET A 6 -16.26 5.86 2.07
C MET A 6 -14.96 5.87 1.25
N PRO A 7 -14.92 5.27 0.05
CA PRO A 7 -13.69 5.15 -0.73
C PRO A 7 -13.03 6.50 -1.10
N TYR A 8 -13.81 7.57 -1.20
CA TYR A 8 -13.31 8.92 -1.52
C TYR A 8 -12.67 9.62 -0.32
N GLU A 9 -12.83 9.09 0.90
CA GLU A 9 -12.18 9.59 2.11
C GLU A 9 -10.78 8.99 2.30
N CYS A 10 -10.38 8.07 1.43
CA CYS A 10 -9.02 7.55 1.39
C CYS A 10 -8.07 8.62 0.84
N GLY A 11 -7.09 9.01 1.65
CA GLY A 11 -5.98 9.86 1.24
C GLY A 11 -4.88 9.07 0.50
N SER A 12 -3.63 9.52 0.66
CA SER A 12 -2.47 8.82 0.11
C SER A 12 -2.35 7.42 0.72
N SER A 13 -2.34 6.38 -0.12
CA SER A 13 -2.29 4.98 0.27
C SER A 13 -1.55 4.18 -0.81
N LEU A 14 -0.88 3.11 -0.42
CA LEU A 14 -0.06 2.22 -1.24
C LEU A 14 -0.90 1.52 -2.29
N ASP A 15 -0.42 1.59 -3.52
CA ASP A 15 -1.02 0.92 -4.66
C ASP A 15 -0.78 -0.60 -4.62
N VAL A 16 -1.84 -1.36 -4.90
CA VAL A 16 -1.88 -2.83 -4.93
C VAL A 16 -2.76 -3.31 -6.09
N CYS A 17 -2.44 -4.49 -6.62
CA CYS A 17 -3.31 -5.15 -7.59
C CYS A 17 -4.25 -6.12 -6.86
N ALA A 18 -5.55 -6.01 -7.12
CA ALA A 18 -6.53 -6.93 -6.56
C ALA A 18 -7.51 -7.42 -7.61
N GLN A 19 -7.89 -8.69 -7.51
CA GLN A 19 -8.93 -9.31 -8.31
C GLN A 19 -10.28 -9.18 -7.62
N ASP A 20 -11.27 -8.66 -8.35
CA ASP A 20 -12.66 -8.68 -7.92
C ASP A 20 -13.21 -10.10 -8.00
N GLU A 21 -13.71 -10.66 -6.90
CA GLU A 21 -14.24 -12.03 -6.89
C GLU A 21 -15.50 -12.20 -7.74
N ARG A 22 -16.28 -11.13 -7.93
CA ARG A 22 -17.52 -11.17 -8.70
C ARG A 22 -17.25 -11.08 -10.20
N SER A 23 -16.41 -10.15 -10.63
CA SER A 23 -16.14 -9.95 -12.07
C SER A 23 -14.89 -10.67 -12.57
N LYS A 24 -14.08 -11.25 -11.66
CA LYS A 24 -12.78 -11.89 -11.94
C LYS A 24 -11.77 -10.97 -12.63
N ARG A 25 -12.00 -9.66 -12.59
CA ARG A 25 -11.13 -8.64 -13.18
C ARG A 25 -10.09 -8.21 -12.17
N ILE A 26 -8.84 -8.09 -12.62
CA ILE A 26 -7.74 -7.53 -11.84
C ILE A 26 -7.73 -6.03 -12.07
N LEU A 27 -7.73 -5.26 -10.99
CA LEU A 27 -7.79 -3.80 -11.02
C LEU A 27 -6.73 -3.22 -10.07
N PRO A 28 -6.09 -2.09 -10.44
CA PRO A 28 -5.28 -1.33 -9.51
C PRO A 28 -6.18 -0.66 -8.46
N LEU A 29 -5.89 -0.91 -7.19
CA LEU A 29 -6.55 -0.31 -6.04
C LEU A 29 -5.49 0.17 -5.04
N THR A 30 -5.91 0.86 -3.99
CA THR A 30 -5.03 1.22 -2.86
C THR A 30 -5.41 0.41 -1.63
N VAL A 31 -4.48 0.25 -0.67
CA VAL A 31 -4.73 -0.48 0.59
C VAL A 31 -5.95 0.07 1.32
N CYS A 32 -6.07 1.39 1.46
CA CYS A 32 -7.23 2.03 2.07
C CYS A 32 -8.54 1.71 1.33
N LYS A 33 -8.53 1.83 0.00
CA LYS A 33 -9.72 1.56 -0.82
C LYS A 33 -10.13 0.10 -0.72
N LEU A 34 -9.17 -0.82 -0.65
CA LEU A 34 -9.42 -2.24 -0.49
C LEU A 34 -10.05 -2.55 0.87
N HIS A 35 -9.54 -1.95 1.96
CA HIS A 35 -10.15 -2.06 3.31
C HIS A 35 -11.59 -1.56 3.32
N VAL A 36 -11.85 -0.40 2.75
CA VAL A 36 -13.20 0.18 2.69
C VAL A 36 -14.15 -0.72 1.90
N LEU A 37 -13.72 -1.23 0.75
CA LEU A 37 -14.54 -2.12 -0.08
C LEU A 37 -14.84 -3.44 0.64
N HIS A 38 -13.86 -4.03 1.33
CA HIS A 38 -14.05 -5.20 2.18
C HIS A 38 -15.05 -4.93 3.31
N CYS A 39 -14.94 -3.78 3.97
CA CYS A 39 -15.86 -3.37 5.05
C CYS A 39 -17.31 -3.21 4.53
N GLN A 40 -17.49 -2.79 3.28
CA GLN A 40 -18.78 -2.71 2.60
C GLN A 40 -19.29 -4.07 2.06
N GLY A 41 -18.59 -5.17 2.34
CA GLY A 41 -18.98 -6.52 1.95
C GLY A 41 -18.61 -6.92 0.52
N ARG A 42 -17.67 -6.20 -0.12
CA ARG A 42 -17.12 -6.60 -1.43
C ARG A 42 -15.85 -7.42 -1.25
N ASN A 43 -15.81 -8.58 -1.88
CA ASN A 43 -14.68 -9.50 -1.78
C ASN A 43 -13.68 -9.25 -2.91
N TYR A 44 -12.43 -9.06 -2.51
CA TYR A 44 -11.28 -8.89 -3.41
C TYR A 44 -10.12 -9.73 -2.93
N THR A 45 -9.40 -10.33 -3.86
CA THR A 45 -8.19 -11.13 -3.60
C THR A 45 -6.97 -10.38 -4.08
N LEU A 46 -5.93 -10.27 -3.25
CA LEU A 46 -4.68 -9.63 -3.65
C LEU A 46 -3.96 -10.47 -4.72
N THR A 47 -3.34 -9.79 -5.67
CA THR A 47 -2.59 -10.38 -6.77
C THR A 47 -1.20 -9.77 -6.83
N GLY A 48 -0.27 -10.42 -7.53
CA GLY A 48 1.08 -9.89 -7.72
C GLY A 48 1.05 -8.49 -8.36
N MET A 49 2.03 -7.65 -8.04
CA MET A 49 2.12 -6.28 -8.56
C MET A 49 2.12 -6.22 -10.08
N ASP A 50 2.69 -7.24 -10.74
CA ASP A 50 2.77 -7.31 -12.20
C ASP A 50 1.44 -7.70 -12.86
N SER A 51 0.41 -8.02 -12.07
CA SER A 51 -0.91 -8.43 -12.56
C SER A 51 -1.77 -7.25 -13.01
N CYS A 52 -1.37 -6.01 -12.71
CA CYS A 52 -2.07 -4.82 -13.16
C CYS A 52 -1.11 -3.63 -13.39
N THR A 53 -1.51 -2.71 -14.26
CA THR A 53 -0.74 -1.47 -14.47
C THR A 53 -1.07 -0.50 -13.35
N LEU A 54 -0.18 -0.42 -12.36
CA LEU A 54 -0.25 0.62 -11.33
C LEU A 54 -0.01 1.99 -11.98
N PRO A 55 -0.73 3.04 -11.56
CA PRO A 55 -0.43 4.38 -12.02
C PRO A 55 1.04 4.65 -11.69
N ALA A 56 1.82 5.01 -12.72
CA ALA A 56 3.20 5.43 -12.50
C ALA A 56 3.18 6.49 -11.40
N SER A 57 4.09 6.37 -10.43
CA SER A 57 4.37 7.45 -9.50
C SER A 57 4.98 8.59 -10.33
N ALA A 58 4.12 9.34 -11.04
CA ALA A 58 4.51 10.54 -11.76
C ALA A 58 5.36 11.36 -10.78
N GLU A 59 6.50 11.89 -11.25
CA GLU A 59 7.37 12.71 -10.41
C GLU A 59 6.51 13.79 -9.75
N LYS A 60 6.16 13.56 -8.47
CA LYS A 60 5.23 14.43 -7.78
C LYS A 60 6.02 15.64 -7.31
N ALA A 61 5.45 16.83 -7.51
CA ALA A 61 5.97 18.03 -6.89
C ALA A 61 5.91 17.89 -5.36
N CYS A 62 6.79 18.60 -4.66
CA CYS A 62 6.97 18.55 -3.21
C CYS A 62 5.71 18.71 -2.32
N GLY A 63 4.58 19.21 -2.86
CA GLY A 63 3.31 19.33 -2.14
C GLY A 63 2.39 18.09 -2.20
N ALA A 64 2.77 17.05 -2.95
CA ALA A 64 1.94 15.87 -3.18
C ALA A 64 2.67 14.55 -2.93
N CYS A 65 3.78 14.58 -2.18
CA CYS A 65 4.54 13.36 -1.90
C CYS A 65 3.69 12.34 -1.13
N PRO A 66 3.77 11.05 -1.50
CA PRO A 66 3.15 10.00 -0.72
C PRO A 66 3.82 9.87 0.66
N LEU A 67 3.22 9.11 1.57
CA LEU A 67 3.72 8.88 2.94
C LEU A 67 5.19 8.39 2.95
N TRP A 68 5.53 7.54 1.99
CA TRP A 68 6.88 6.99 1.80
C TRP A 68 7.84 7.91 1.02
N GLY A 69 7.44 9.15 0.72
CA GLY A 69 8.22 10.12 -0.04
C GLY A 69 8.43 11.42 0.74
N LYS A 70 9.59 12.05 0.56
CA LYS A 70 9.89 13.38 1.09
C LYS A 70 10.24 14.34 -0.05
N CYS A 71 9.95 15.61 0.16
CA CYS A 71 10.40 16.65 -0.76
C CYS A 71 11.91 16.79 -0.66
N ASP A 72 12.60 16.61 -1.78
CA ASP A 72 13.98 17.03 -1.92
C ASP A 72 14.02 18.51 -2.32
N ALA A 73 14.56 19.35 -1.43
CA ALA A 73 14.56 20.80 -1.60
C ALA A 73 15.43 21.27 -2.78
N GLU A 74 16.44 20.48 -3.17
CA GLU A 74 17.35 20.81 -4.26
C GLU A 74 16.70 20.56 -5.62
N SER A 75 16.08 19.40 -5.82
CA SER A 75 15.42 19.03 -7.07
C SER A 75 13.96 19.47 -7.17
N SER A 76 13.36 19.93 -6.07
CA SER A 76 11.92 20.22 -5.95
C SER A 76 11.01 19.04 -6.32
N LYS A 77 11.52 17.81 -6.17
CA LYS A 77 10.82 16.55 -6.47
C LYS A 77 10.64 15.70 -5.22
N CYS A 78 9.66 14.81 -5.25
CA CYS A 78 9.53 13.78 -4.22
C CYS A 78 10.57 12.68 -4.41
N VAL A 79 11.41 12.46 -3.41
CA VAL A 79 12.35 11.34 -3.32
C VAL A 79 11.87 10.32 -2.30
N CYS A 80 12.31 9.08 -2.43
CA CYS A 80 11.97 8.02 -1.48
C CYS A 80 12.53 8.35 -0.08
N ARG A 81 11.71 8.15 0.96
CA ARG A 81 12.20 8.11 2.34
C ARG A 81 12.89 6.77 2.61
N GLU A 82 13.72 6.73 3.65
CA GLU A 82 14.12 5.45 4.23
C GLU A 82 12.95 4.84 5.01
N ALA A 83 12.87 3.51 5.06
CA ALA A 83 11.85 2.81 5.85
C ALA A 83 11.93 3.19 7.34
N SER A 84 13.13 3.45 7.86
CA SER A 84 13.38 3.90 9.23
C SER A 84 12.80 5.29 9.54
N GLU A 85 12.49 6.10 8.52
CA GLU A 85 11.88 7.42 8.66
C GLU A 85 10.34 7.36 8.72
N CYS A 86 9.74 6.17 8.60
CA CYS A 86 8.30 5.98 8.68
C CYS A 86 7.86 5.82 10.13
N GLU A 87 7.30 6.88 10.73
CA GLU A 87 6.73 6.85 12.09
C GLU A 87 5.35 6.17 12.14
N GLU A 88 5.28 4.85 11.88
CA GLU A 88 4.03 4.06 11.89
C GLU A 88 2.88 4.69 11.07
N GLU A 89 3.23 5.41 10.00
CA GLU A 89 2.25 6.10 9.17
C GLU A 89 1.57 5.12 8.19
N GLY A 90 0.23 5.13 8.19
CA GLY A 90 -0.60 4.36 7.28
C GLY A 90 -1.12 3.05 7.87
N PHE A 91 -1.49 2.09 7.00
CA PHE A 91 -2.02 0.80 7.44
C PHE A 91 -0.92 -0.23 7.72
N SER A 92 -1.05 -1.01 8.79
CA SER A 92 -0.20 -2.19 9.01
C SER A 92 -0.65 -3.35 8.12
N ILE A 93 0.24 -3.82 7.25
CA ILE A 93 -0.02 -4.84 6.23
C ILE A 93 0.98 -5.98 6.33
N CYS A 94 0.61 -7.16 5.81
CA CYS A 94 1.47 -8.33 5.78
C CYS A 94 2.20 -8.41 4.44
N VAL A 95 3.53 -8.50 4.51
CA VAL A 95 4.38 -8.62 3.33
C VAL A 95 5.29 -9.83 3.44
N GLU A 96 5.61 -10.43 2.30
CA GLU A 96 6.67 -11.42 2.18
C GLU A 96 7.96 -10.71 1.76
N MET A 97 9.00 -10.85 2.57
CA MET A 97 10.34 -10.43 2.24
C MET A 97 11.31 -11.57 2.52
N ASN A 98 12.08 -11.97 1.50
CA ASN A 98 13.03 -13.10 1.59
C ASN A 98 12.38 -14.41 2.09
N GLY A 99 11.14 -14.69 1.67
CA GLY A 99 10.40 -15.90 2.06
C GLY A 99 9.90 -15.90 3.51
N LYS A 100 9.90 -14.75 4.18
CA LYS A 100 9.33 -14.58 5.52
C LYS A 100 8.20 -13.57 5.48
N GLU A 101 7.09 -13.93 6.10
CA GLU A 101 5.99 -13.01 6.34
C GLU A 101 6.34 -12.08 7.51
N GLN A 102 6.22 -10.79 7.29
CA GLN A 102 6.42 -9.77 8.32
C GLN A 102 5.35 -8.68 8.21
N THR A 103 4.85 -8.24 9.36
CA THR A 103 3.97 -7.08 9.42
C THR A 103 4.83 -5.82 9.29
N MET A 104 4.44 -4.94 8.38
CA MET A 104 5.07 -3.63 8.20
C MET A 104 3.99 -2.57 7.97
N SER A 105 4.31 -1.32 8.22
CA SER A 105 3.46 -0.19 7.87
C SER A 105 3.45 0.05 6.34
N GLU A 106 2.38 0.67 5.87
CA GLU A 106 2.22 1.08 4.49
C GLU A 106 3.31 2.03 4.02
N CYS A 107 3.76 2.94 4.89
CA CYS A 107 4.89 3.82 4.62
C CYS A 107 6.18 3.02 4.41
N GLU A 108 6.51 2.07 5.29
CA GLU A 108 7.74 1.28 5.15
C GLU A 108 7.74 0.46 3.85
N VAL A 109 6.62 -0.19 3.55
CA VAL A 109 6.48 -0.98 2.32
C VAL A 109 6.59 -0.09 1.08
N GLY A 110 5.97 1.09 1.12
CA GLY A 110 6.11 2.09 0.07
C GLY A 110 7.55 2.59 -0.11
N ALA A 111 8.28 2.82 0.98
CA ALA A 111 9.65 3.33 0.96
C ALA A 111 10.60 2.29 0.36
N LEU A 112 10.44 1.02 0.75
CA LEU A 112 11.22 -0.08 0.22
C LEU A 112 10.94 -0.31 -1.27
N ARG A 113 9.67 -0.24 -1.71
CA ARG A 113 9.33 -0.31 -3.15
C ARG A 113 9.89 0.86 -3.93
N CYS A 114 9.79 2.07 -3.38
CA CYS A 114 10.30 3.29 -4.00
C CYS A 114 11.81 3.22 -4.22
N THR A 115 12.56 2.64 -3.26
CA THR A 115 14.01 2.40 -3.38
C THR A 115 14.37 1.20 -4.26
N GLY A 116 13.39 0.58 -4.94
CA GLY A 116 13.60 -0.51 -5.91
C GLY A 116 13.70 -1.91 -5.28
N ARG A 117 13.35 -2.09 -4.01
CA ARG A 117 13.32 -3.42 -3.39
C ARG A 117 12.04 -4.16 -3.80
N SER A 118 12.20 -5.43 -4.15
CA SER A 118 11.10 -6.33 -4.45
C SER A 118 10.42 -6.80 -3.17
N ILE A 119 9.16 -6.37 -2.96
CA ILE A 119 8.34 -6.77 -1.82
C ILE A 119 6.95 -7.16 -2.27
N SER A 120 6.54 -8.36 -1.87
CA SER A 120 5.22 -8.92 -2.16
C SER A 120 4.26 -8.62 -1.01
N VAL A 121 3.15 -7.94 -1.30
CA VAL A 121 2.08 -7.73 -0.30
C VAL A 121 1.14 -8.93 -0.35
N ILE A 122 1.05 -9.67 0.75
CA ILE A 122 0.24 -10.89 0.86
C ILE A 122 -1.14 -10.57 1.42
N SER A 123 -1.21 -9.62 2.36
CA SER A 123 -2.46 -9.22 3.01
C SER A 123 -2.44 -7.73 3.32
N ILE A 124 -3.60 -7.07 3.19
CA ILE A 124 -3.82 -5.71 3.67
C ILE A 124 -4.05 -5.65 5.19
N LYS A 125 -4.07 -6.79 5.87
CA LYS A 125 -4.09 -6.88 7.33
C LYS A 125 -2.68 -7.27 7.83
N PRO A 126 -2.35 -7.03 9.10
CA PRO A 126 -1.14 -7.57 9.72
C PRO A 126 -1.03 -9.08 9.50
N CYS A 127 0.20 -9.60 9.45
CA CYS A 127 0.42 -11.03 9.43
C CYS A 127 -0.16 -11.65 10.71
N ALA A 128 -0.62 -12.89 10.62
CA ALA A 128 -1.00 -13.63 11.81
C ALA A 128 0.24 -13.79 12.69
N VAL A 129 0.21 -13.25 13.91
CA VAL A 129 1.14 -13.72 14.93
C VAL A 129 0.81 -15.20 15.17
N PRO A 130 1.80 -16.11 15.21
CA PRO A 130 1.54 -17.45 15.69
C PRO A 130 0.96 -17.31 17.10
N THR A 131 -0.32 -17.64 17.27
CA THR A 131 -0.92 -17.76 18.61
C THR A 131 -0.12 -18.83 19.33
N GLN A 132 0.66 -18.40 20.34
CA GLN A 132 1.42 -19.27 21.21
C GLN A 132 0.49 -19.99 22.20
#